data_AF-A0A6C0IHJ9-F1
#
_entry.id   AF-A0A6C0IHJ9-F1
#
_cell.length_a   1.000
_cell.length_b   1.000
_cell.length_c   1.000
_cell.angle_alpha   90.00
_cell.angle_beta   90.00
_cell.angle_gamma   90.00
#
_symmetry.space_group_name_H-M   'P 1'
#
loop_
_entity.id
_entity.type
_entity.pdbx_description
1 polymer ?
#
loop_
_entity_poly.entity_id
_entity_poly.type
_entity_poly.pdbx_seq_one_letter_code
_entity_poly.pdbx_strand_id
1 'polypeptide(L)'
;MRIISIDVGIKNLAYCILESKENNSYNIIQWDVINLCGEEHVCNCALKQKESKKSKKIGVIVNTILCNKKASYTKVINGIMNYYCQTHAKQSGFLLPNASLKKIKSWKRDALLSYALEKGIVFEENSKKDVLIKSINDFLKDKVLEKTSSVSANDMTLIQMGIKIVSEFDLVLANNLLTIDQIVIENQISPIANRMKTLQGMIAQYFIMRGKPTISFISSANKLKLFSENKSTSYSERKKEGVKIVKELLDKGTIIDNGIWSHTFLTHKKKDDLADAFLQGAWFLSSKK
;
A
#
# COMPACT_ATOMS: atom_id res chain seq x y z
N MET A 1 -3.42 -0.63 30.90
CA MET A 1 -4.39 -0.82 29.79
C MET A 1 -3.64 -0.73 28.47
N ARG A 2 -3.67 -1.81 27.69
CA ARG A 2 -3.13 -1.88 26.33
C ARG A 2 -4.27 -1.77 25.34
N ILE A 3 -4.13 -0.89 24.36
CA ILE A 3 -5.16 -0.62 23.36
C ILE A 3 -4.61 -0.87 21.96
N ILE A 4 -5.51 -1.12 21.01
CA ILE A 4 -5.23 -0.92 19.59
C ILE A 4 -6.08 0.25 19.09
N SER A 5 -5.44 1.22 18.45
CA SER A 5 -6.10 2.35 17.81
C SER A 5 -6.00 2.21 16.30
N ILE A 6 -7.13 2.26 15.61
CA ILE A 6 -7.26 1.99 14.18
C ILE A 6 -7.84 3.23 13.48
N ASP A 7 -7.07 3.74 12.51
CA ASP A 7 -7.50 4.75 11.53
C ASP A 7 -8.06 4.04 10.30
N VAL A 8 -9.28 4.39 9.89
CA VAL A 8 -10.05 3.58 8.94
C VAL A 8 -10.03 4.23 7.56
N GLY A 9 -9.16 3.72 6.68
CA GLY A 9 -9.15 4.04 5.25
C GLY A 9 -9.69 2.91 4.37
N ILE A 10 -10.10 3.24 3.15
CA ILE A 10 -10.60 2.23 2.17
C ILE A 10 -9.46 1.32 1.69
N LYS A 11 -8.28 1.90 1.42
CA LYS A 11 -7.09 1.15 0.97
C LYS A 11 -6.20 0.75 2.15
N ASN A 12 -5.99 1.68 3.07
CA ASN A 12 -5.01 1.56 4.14
C ASN A 12 -5.73 1.59 5.49
N LEU A 13 -5.47 0.62 6.35
CA LEU A 13 -5.84 0.66 7.76
C LEU A 13 -4.58 0.87 8.57
N ALA A 14 -4.36 2.07 9.08
CA ALA A 14 -3.26 2.30 10.00
C ALA A 14 -3.69 1.88 11.41
N TYR A 15 -2.81 1.22 12.13
CA TYR A 15 -3.07 0.80 13.49
C TYR A 15 -1.86 1.04 14.39
N CYS A 16 -2.12 1.36 15.64
CA CYS A 16 -1.11 1.50 16.68
C CYS A 16 -1.55 0.72 17.92
N ILE A 17 -0.75 -0.24 18.35
CA ILE A 17 -0.91 -0.94 19.63
C ILE A 17 -0.02 -0.22 20.64
N LEU A 18 -0.64 0.38 21.67
CA LEU A 18 0.05 1.23 22.63
C LEU A 18 -0.52 1.09 24.04
N GLU A 19 0.29 1.46 25.03
CA GLU A 19 -0.07 1.51 26.44
C GLU A 19 0.44 2.81 27.07
N SER A 20 -0.32 3.39 28.01
CA SER A 20 0.12 4.56 28.77
C SER A 20 0.96 4.12 29.98
N LYS A 21 2.00 4.90 30.30
CA LYS A 21 2.82 4.77 31.51
C LYS A 21 2.54 5.90 32.49
N GLU A 22 3.12 5.81 33.68
CA GLU A 22 2.84 6.68 34.84
C GLU A 22 3.13 8.17 34.59
N ASN A 23 3.97 8.53 33.60
CA ASN A 23 4.40 9.90 33.31
C ASN A 23 3.79 10.53 32.04
N ASN A 24 2.56 10.15 31.67
CA ASN A 24 1.94 10.56 30.38
C ASN A 24 2.77 10.17 29.15
N SER A 25 3.72 9.25 29.31
CA SER A 25 4.44 8.63 28.23
C SER A 25 3.68 7.42 27.68
N TYR A 26 3.98 7.08 26.43
CA TYR A 26 3.35 6.00 25.70
C TYR A 26 4.42 5.00 25.28
N ASN A 27 4.16 3.72 25.53
CA ASN A 27 4.95 2.64 24.95
C ASN A 27 4.20 2.07 23.74
N ILE A 28 4.87 2.01 22.59
CA ILE A 28 4.31 1.45 21.36
C ILE A 28 4.79 0.01 21.22
N ILE A 29 3.85 -0.93 21.11
CA ILE A 29 4.10 -2.36 20.91
C ILE A 29 4.20 -2.68 19.42
N GLN A 30 3.32 -2.09 18.61
CA GLN A 30 3.27 -2.31 17.17
C GLN A 30 2.62 -1.11 16.48
N TRP A 31 3.16 -0.69 15.34
CA TRP A 31 2.66 0.48 14.62
C TRP A 31 2.95 0.35 13.14
N ASP A 32 1.89 0.18 12.35
CA ASP A 32 2.02 -0.12 10.92
C ASP A 32 0.72 0.19 10.15
N VAL A 33 0.73 -0.05 8.85
CA VAL A 33 -0.38 0.15 7.93
C VAL A 33 -0.68 -1.12 7.13
N ILE A 34 -1.90 -1.64 7.29
CA ILE A 34 -2.41 -2.75 6.48
C ILE A 34 -2.91 -2.22 5.15
N ASN A 35 -2.48 -2.81 4.04
CA ASN A 35 -2.97 -2.48 2.70
C ASN A 35 -4.00 -3.52 2.22
N LEU A 36 -5.29 -3.16 2.29
CA LEU A 36 -6.40 -4.03 1.91
C LEU A 36 -6.44 -4.33 0.40
N CYS A 37 -5.79 -3.52 -0.43
CA CYS A 37 -5.73 -3.71 -1.89
C CYS A 37 -4.64 -4.68 -2.36
N GLY A 38 -3.91 -5.31 -1.43
CA GLY A 38 -2.81 -6.24 -1.75
C GLY A 38 -1.47 -5.55 -1.96
N GLU A 39 -0.41 -6.36 -2.07
CA GLU A 39 0.97 -5.90 -2.10
C GLU A 39 1.30 -5.12 -3.38
N GLU A 40 2.09 -4.05 -3.22
CA GLU A 40 2.69 -3.37 -4.36
C GLU A 40 3.92 -4.16 -4.80
N HIS A 41 3.89 -4.75 -6.00
CA HIS A 41 5.04 -5.48 -6.50
C HIS A 41 6.24 -4.56 -6.72
N VAL A 42 7.41 -5.03 -6.33
CA VAL A 42 8.69 -4.36 -6.56
C VAL A 42 9.36 -4.91 -7.82
N CYS A 43 10.11 -4.05 -8.48
CA CYS A 43 10.87 -4.43 -9.66
C CYS A 43 11.95 -5.46 -9.28
N ASN A 44 12.01 -6.59 -9.96
CA ASN A 44 12.98 -7.65 -9.69
C ASN A 44 14.19 -7.64 -10.65
N CYS A 45 14.42 -6.53 -11.36
CA CYS A 45 15.55 -6.42 -12.29
C CYS A 45 16.87 -6.17 -11.56
N ALA A 46 17.95 -6.77 -12.05
CA ALA A 46 19.31 -6.50 -11.58
C ALA A 46 19.73 -5.05 -11.87
N LEU A 47 20.30 -4.37 -10.88
CA LEU A 47 20.95 -3.08 -11.08
C LEU A 47 22.31 -3.32 -11.74
N LYS A 48 22.53 -2.67 -12.90
CA LYS A 48 23.87 -2.59 -13.49
C LYS A 48 24.75 -1.79 -12.54
N GLN A 49 25.77 -2.41 -11.96
CA GLN A 49 26.79 -1.64 -11.25
C GLN A 49 27.41 -0.64 -12.23
N LYS A 50 27.55 0.62 -11.83
CA LYS A 50 28.55 1.47 -12.48
C LYS A 50 29.89 0.85 -12.10
N GLU A 51 30.63 0.32 -13.05
CA GLU A 51 32.01 -0.08 -12.82
C GLU A 51 32.76 1.15 -12.30
N SER A 52 32.96 1.22 -10.98
CA SER A 52 33.98 2.08 -10.42
C SER A 52 35.31 1.46 -10.88
N LYS A 53 36.15 2.24 -11.56
CA LYS A 53 37.43 1.82 -12.15
C LYS A 53 38.50 1.35 -11.12
N LYS A 54 38.12 0.82 -9.96
CA LYS A 54 39.01 0.36 -8.89
C LYS A 54 38.49 -0.91 -8.21
N SER A 55 38.41 -2.03 -8.92
CA SER A 55 38.41 -3.37 -8.27
C SER A 55 38.63 -4.50 -9.28
N LYS A 56 39.83 -4.55 -9.89
CA LYS A 56 40.37 -5.83 -10.39
C LYS A 56 41.14 -6.49 -9.24
N LYS A 57 40.44 -7.26 -8.40
CA LYS A 57 41.03 -8.34 -7.60
C LYS A 57 39.97 -9.40 -7.32
N ILE A 58 40.14 -10.52 -8.03
CA ILE A 58 39.93 -11.93 -7.65
C ILE A 58 38.74 -12.22 -6.71
N GLY A 59 37.74 -12.92 -7.26
CA GLY A 59 37.00 -13.94 -6.52
C GLY A 59 35.83 -13.50 -5.64
N VAL A 60 35.17 -12.37 -5.91
CA VAL A 60 34.02 -11.93 -5.12
C VAL A 60 32.72 -12.36 -5.79
N ILE A 61 31.91 -13.15 -5.07
CA ILE A 61 30.52 -13.48 -5.39
C ILE A 61 29.80 -12.17 -5.75
N VAL A 62 29.39 -12.00 -7.01
CA VAL A 62 28.67 -10.81 -7.45
C VAL A 62 27.28 -10.85 -6.81
N ASN A 63 27.14 -10.23 -5.64
CA ASN A 63 25.84 -9.95 -5.06
C ASN A 63 25.10 -9.04 -6.04
N THR A 64 24.23 -9.64 -6.85
CA THR A 64 23.41 -8.93 -7.82
C THR A 64 22.40 -8.12 -7.03
N ILE A 65 22.67 -6.82 -6.90
CA ILE A 65 21.75 -5.91 -6.20
C ILE A 65 20.50 -5.79 -7.08
N LEU A 66 19.36 -6.23 -6.56
CA LEU A 66 18.08 -6.10 -7.24
C LEU A 66 17.52 -4.68 -7.06
N CYS A 67 16.74 -4.25 -8.04
CA CYS A 67 15.96 -3.04 -7.92
C CYS A 67 14.99 -3.15 -6.73
N ASN A 68 14.71 -2.03 -6.06
CA ASN A 68 13.67 -1.96 -5.02
C ASN A 68 12.64 -0.87 -5.34
N LYS A 69 12.52 -0.48 -6.61
CA LYS A 69 11.53 0.50 -7.05
C LYS A 69 10.19 -0.20 -7.32
N LYS A 70 9.10 0.51 -7.06
CA LYS A 70 7.74 0.06 -7.40
C LYS A 70 7.66 -0.37 -8.87
N ALA A 71 7.10 -1.56 -9.10
CA ALA A 71 6.86 -2.07 -10.43
C ALA A 71 5.64 -1.37 -11.06
N SER A 72 5.82 -0.92 -12.29
CA SER A 72 4.78 -0.30 -13.13
C SER A 72 4.30 -1.26 -14.23
N TYR A 73 5.06 -2.33 -14.49
CA TYR A 73 4.78 -3.30 -15.54
C TYR A 73 5.13 -4.72 -15.13
N THR A 74 4.49 -5.70 -15.78
CA THR A 74 4.71 -7.13 -15.60
C THR A 74 4.90 -7.84 -16.93
N LYS A 75 5.57 -9.00 -16.88
CA LYS A 75 5.67 -9.93 -18.01
C LYS A 75 5.92 -11.35 -17.51
N VAL A 76 5.25 -12.33 -18.09
CA VAL A 76 5.59 -13.74 -17.90
C VAL A 76 6.67 -14.13 -18.90
N ILE A 77 7.80 -14.61 -18.39
CA ILE A 77 8.93 -15.11 -19.19
C ILE A 77 9.20 -16.54 -18.71
N ASN A 78 9.12 -17.52 -19.61
CA ASN A 78 9.32 -18.94 -19.28
C ASN A 78 8.46 -19.42 -18.09
N GLY A 79 7.22 -18.94 -18.00
CA GLY A 79 6.30 -19.27 -16.90
C GLY A 79 6.53 -18.48 -15.60
N ILE A 80 7.55 -17.63 -15.51
CA ILE A 80 7.87 -16.83 -14.32
C ILE A 80 7.39 -15.40 -14.51
N MET A 81 6.63 -14.89 -13.54
CA MET A 81 6.19 -13.49 -13.51
C MET A 81 7.37 -12.56 -13.14
N ASN A 82 7.67 -11.60 -14.02
CA ASN A 82 8.71 -10.60 -13.83
C ASN A 82 8.11 -9.20 -13.69
N TYR A 83 8.74 -8.37 -12.88
CA TYR A 83 8.24 -7.05 -12.48
C TYR A 83 9.23 -5.95 -12.83
N TYR A 84 8.75 -4.91 -13.50
CA TYR A 84 9.58 -3.82 -14.03
C TYR A 84 9.12 -2.47 -13.50
N CYS A 85 10.05 -1.68 -12.93
CA CYS A 85 9.80 -0.26 -12.70
C CYS A 85 9.80 0.50 -14.04
N GLN A 86 9.30 1.73 -14.06
CA GLN A 86 9.26 2.56 -15.28
C GLN A 86 10.62 2.65 -16.02
N THR A 87 11.73 2.74 -15.29
CA THR A 87 13.07 2.82 -15.87
C THR A 87 13.50 1.50 -16.49
N HIS A 88 13.36 0.39 -15.76
CA HIS A 88 13.77 -0.93 -16.25
C HIS A 88 12.84 -1.45 -17.35
N ALA A 89 11.56 -1.09 -17.35
CA ALA A 89 10.65 -1.40 -18.45
C ALA A 89 11.17 -0.83 -19.78
N LYS A 90 11.66 0.42 -19.80
CA LYS A 90 12.26 1.05 -20.98
C LYS A 90 13.59 0.40 -21.41
N GLN A 91 14.29 -0.27 -20.50
CA GLN A 91 15.58 -0.91 -20.74
C GLN A 91 15.47 -2.43 -20.99
N SER A 92 14.27 -2.99 -20.84
CA SER A 92 14.03 -4.43 -20.88
C SER A 92 14.06 -5.03 -22.28
N GLY A 93 14.05 -4.19 -23.32
CA GLY A 93 13.89 -4.63 -24.71
C GLY A 93 12.44 -4.94 -25.10
N PHE A 94 11.50 -5.00 -24.13
CA PHE A 94 10.08 -5.12 -24.41
C PHE A 94 9.44 -3.78 -24.77
N LEU A 95 8.34 -3.85 -25.51
CA LEU A 95 7.53 -2.70 -25.87
C LEU A 95 6.60 -2.32 -24.72
N LEU A 96 6.36 -1.01 -24.54
CA LEU A 96 5.41 -0.52 -23.55
C LEU A 96 3.96 -0.64 -24.05
N PRO A 97 2.98 -0.89 -23.16
CA PRO A 97 1.59 -1.03 -23.54
C PRO A 97 1.02 0.28 -24.10
N ASN A 98 0.33 0.18 -25.23
CA ASN A 98 -0.36 1.30 -25.88
C ASN A 98 -1.88 1.11 -25.77
N ALA A 99 -2.59 2.15 -25.32
CA ALA A 99 -4.04 2.12 -25.09
C ALA A 99 -4.85 1.79 -26.36
N SER A 100 -4.36 2.21 -27.54
CA SER A 100 -5.04 1.94 -28.81
C SER A 100 -5.09 0.44 -29.14
N LEU A 101 -4.09 -0.33 -28.68
CA LEU A 101 -4.01 -1.78 -28.90
C LEU A 101 -5.07 -2.56 -28.11
N LYS A 102 -5.66 -1.97 -27.06
CA LYS A 102 -6.79 -2.59 -26.34
C LYS A 102 -8.06 -2.67 -27.19
N LYS A 103 -8.17 -1.84 -28.23
CA LYS A 103 -9.33 -1.78 -29.14
C LYS A 103 -9.05 -2.46 -30.49
N ILE A 104 -8.05 -3.33 -30.57
CA ILE A 104 -7.60 -3.90 -31.86
C ILE A 104 -8.70 -4.65 -32.62
N LYS A 105 -9.66 -5.25 -31.90
CA LYS A 105 -10.83 -5.92 -32.50
C LYS A 105 -11.70 -4.95 -33.33
N SER A 106 -11.77 -3.68 -32.93
CA SER A 106 -12.57 -2.66 -33.62
C SER A 106 -11.83 -2.03 -34.81
N TRP A 107 -10.54 -2.33 -35.02
CA TRP A 107 -9.78 -1.74 -36.12
C TRP A 107 -10.24 -2.29 -37.48
N LYS A 108 -10.13 -1.45 -38.51
CA LYS A 108 -10.33 -1.87 -39.90
C LYS A 108 -9.15 -2.75 -40.34
N ARG A 109 -9.37 -3.61 -41.33
CA ARG A 109 -8.36 -4.56 -41.82
C ARG A 109 -7.08 -3.85 -42.28
N ASP A 110 -7.20 -2.75 -43.00
CA ASP A 110 -6.04 -2.01 -43.51
C ASP A 110 -5.16 -1.47 -42.39
N ALA A 111 -5.77 -0.97 -41.31
CA ALA A 111 -5.04 -0.51 -40.12
C ALA A 111 -4.30 -1.66 -39.40
N LEU A 112 -4.87 -2.88 -39.40
CA LEU A 112 -4.21 -4.06 -38.86
C LEU A 112 -3.00 -4.47 -39.72
N LEU A 113 -3.14 -4.41 -41.05
CA LEU A 113 -2.04 -4.69 -41.98
C LEU A 113 -0.89 -3.68 -41.82
N SER A 114 -1.19 -2.38 -41.82
CA SER A 114 -0.18 -1.35 -41.63
C SER A 114 0.58 -1.54 -40.32
N TYR A 115 -0.13 -1.86 -39.23
CA TYR A 115 0.51 -2.13 -37.94
C TYR A 115 1.38 -3.40 -37.97
N ALA A 116 0.88 -4.47 -38.58
CA ALA A 116 1.63 -5.73 -38.69
C ALA A 116 2.93 -5.55 -39.49
N LEU A 117 2.87 -4.82 -40.61
CA LEU A 117 4.05 -4.46 -41.41
C LEU A 117 5.04 -3.58 -40.64
N GLU A 118 4.56 -2.53 -39.95
CA GLU A 118 5.40 -1.65 -39.14
C GLU A 118 6.16 -2.41 -38.03
N LYS A 119 5.55 -3.47 -37.47
CA LYS A 119 6.13 -4.30 -36.41
C LYS A 119 6.86 -5.55 -36.92
N GLY A 120 6.91 -5.77 -38.23
CA GLY A 120 7.53 -6.96 -38.83
C GLY A 120 6.85 -8.27 -38.41
N ILE A 121 5.54 -8.24 -38.18
CA ILE A 121 4.75 -9.44 -37.85
C ILE A 121 4.53 -10.25 -39.12
N VAL A 122 4.81 -11.55 -39.07
CA VAL A 122 4.58 -12.46 -40.20
C VAL A 122 3.10 -12.81 -40.29
N PHE A 123 2.51 -12.63 -41.47
CA PHE A 123 1.13 -12.98 -41.79
C PHE A 123 0.98 -13.32 -43.28
N GLU A 124 -0.07 -14.06 -43.65
CA GLU A 124 -0.40 -14.31 -45.07
C GLU A 124 -1.18 -13.10 -45.62
N GLU A 125 -0.82 -12.56 -46.78
CA GLU A 125 -1.43 -11.32 -47.34
C GLU A 125 -2.96 -11.42 -47.51
N ASN A 126 -3.47 -12.63 -47.78
CA ASN A 126 -4.91 -12.91 -47.93
C ASN A 126 -5.61 -13.27 -46.60
N SER A 127 -4.93 -13.11 -45.47
CA SER A 127 -5.47 -13.43 -44.15
C SER A 127 -6.77 -12.68 -43.87
N LYS A 128 -7.76 -13.43 -43.37
CA LYS A 128 -9.00 -12.87 -42.79
C LYS A 128 -8.65 -11.99 -41.59
N LYS A 129 -9.53 -11.01 -41.30
CA LYS A 129 -9.36 -10.07 -40.18
C LYS A 129 -9.08 -10.78 -38.85
N ASP A 130 -9.78 -11.88 -38.56
CA ASP A 130 -9.60 -12.60 -37.29
C ASP A 130 -8.22 -13.27 -37.18
N VAL A 131 -7.66 -13.73 -38.29
CA VAL A 131 -6.31 -14.31 -38.35
C VAL A 131 -5.26 -13.23 -38.09
N LEU A 132 -5.40 -12.05 -38.72
CA LEU A 132 -4.54 -10.90 -38.44
C LEU A 132 -4.60 -10.46 -36.97
N ILE A 133 -5.81 -10.40 -36.40
CA ILE A 133 -5.99 -10.08 -34.98
C ILE A 133 -5.28 -11.12 -34.10
N LYS A 134 -5.37 -12.40 -34.44
CA LYS A 134 -4.68 -13.47 -33.71
C LYS A 134 -3.16 -13.30 -33.77
N SER A 135 -2.58 -13.16 -34.95
CA SER A 135 -1.12 -12.98 -35.12
C SER A 135 -0.61 -11.75 -34.38
N ILE A 136 -1.36 -10.64 -34.40
CA ILE A 136 -1.00 -9.45 -33.64
C ILE A 136 -1.10 -9.71 -32.14
N ASN A 137 -2.18 -10.34 -31.65
CA ASN A 137 -2.30 -10.66 -30.22
C ASN A 137 -1.18 -11.59 -29.73
N ASP A 138 -0.76 -12.56 -30.53
CA ASP A 138 0.36 -13.45 -30.21
C ASP A 138 1.68 -12.66 -30.11
N PHE A 139 1.93 -11.74 -31.06
CA PHE A 139 3.07 -10.81 -30.98
C PHE A 139 3.00 -9.91 -29.74
N LEU A 140 1.84 -9.34 -29.41
CA LEU A 140 1.64 -8.49 -28.24
C LEU A 140 1.92 -9.28 -26.96
N LYS A 141 1.41 -10.51 -26.88
CA LYS A 141 1.62 -11.42 -25.75
C LYS A 141 3.09 -11.79 -25.55
N ASP A 142 3.91 -11.79 -26.60
CA ASP A 142 5.35 -12.06 -26.51
C ASP A 142 6.17 -10.78 -26.25
N LYS A 143 5.91 -9.68 -26.98
CA LYS A 143 6.80 -8.50 -27.00
C LYS A 143 6.35 -7.30 -26.17
N VAL A 144 5.09 -7.23 -25.73
CA VAL A 144 4.56 -6.07 -25.00
C VAL A 144 4.43 -6.35 -23.51
N LEU A 145 4.88 -5.41 -22.69
CA LEU A 145 4.69 -5.43 -21.24
C LEU A 145 3.24 -5.13 -20.88
N GLU A 146 2.74 -5.76 -19.81
CA GLU A 146 1.45 -5.41 -19.23
C GLU A 146 1.63 -4.38 -18.12
N LYS A 147 0.69 -3.45 -17.94
CA LYS A 147 0.75 -2.56 -16.76
C LYS A 147 0.49 -3.40 -15.51
N THR A 148 1.26 -3.20 -14.45
CA THR A 148 0.91 -3.74 -13.13
C THR A 148 -0.48 -3.23 -12.76
N SER A 149 -1.41 -4.15 -12.54
CA SER A 149 -2.70 -3.81 -11.92
C SER A 149 -2.46 -3.64 -10.43
N SER A 150 -2.28 -2.40 -9.96
CA SER A 150 -2.63 -2.12 -8.57
C SER A 150 -4.15 -2.23 -8.49
N VAL A 151 -4.67 -3.20 -7.74
CA VAL A 151 -6.11 -3.29 -7.53
C VAL A 151 -6.54 -1.97 -6.89
N SER A 152 -7.38 -1.20 -7.59
CA SER A 152 -7.90 0.04 -7.00
C SER A 152 -8.81 -0.34 -5.84
N ALA A 153 -8.82 0.50 -4.81
CA ALA A 153 -9.84 0.44 -3.76
C ALA A 153 -11.26 0.43 -4.35
N ASN A 154 -11.46 1.12 -5.48
CA ASN A 154 -12.74 1.18 -6.18
C ASN A 154 -13.13 -0.14 -6.83
N ASP A 155 -12.15 -0.93 -7.25
CA ASP A 155 -12.35 -2.19 -7.98
C ASP A 155 -12.61 -3.38 -7.04
N MET A 156 -12.28 -3.23 -5.75
CA MET A 156 -12.57 -4.25 -4.76
C MET A 156 -14.01 -4.13 -4.24
N THR A 157 -14.68 -5.27 -4.13
CA THR A 157 -15.98 -5.37 -3.46
C THR A 157 -15.83 -5.31 -1.94
N LEU A 158 -16.91 -4.95 -1.23
CA LEU A 158 -16.94 -4.99 0.24
C LEU A 158 -16.71 -6.40 0.80
N ILE A 159 -17.11 -7.44 0.06
CA ILE A 159 -16.88 -8.85 0.42
C ILE A 159 -15.38 -9.14 0.40
N GLN A 160 -14.67 -8.77 -0.67
CA GLN A 160 -13.22 -8.93 -0.76
C GLN A 160 -12.48 -8.15 0.32
N MET A 161 -12.93 -6.91 0.60
CA MET A 161 -12.38 -6.12 1.71
C MET A 161 -12.58 -6.79 3.07
N GLY A 162 -13.76 -7.36 3.32
CA GLY A 162 -14.05 -8.08 4.56
C GLY A 162 -13.17 -9.31 4.74
N ILE A 163 -13.00 -10.12 3.68
CA ILE A 163 -12.08 -11.28 3.70
C ILE A 163 -10.64 -10.82 4.01
N LYS A 164 -10.20 -9.73 3.39
CA LYS A 164 -8.87 -9.17 3.62
C LYS A 164 -8.69 -8.62 5.04
N ILE A 165 -9.68 -7.93 5.60
CA ILE A 165 -9.65 -7.49 7.00
C ILE A 165 -9.38 -8.68 7.92
N VAL A 166 -10.10 -9.80 7.74
CA VAL A 166 -9.91 -10.99 8.57
C VAL A 166 -8.49 -11.54 8.43
N SER A 167 -8.04 -11.82 7.20
CA SER A 167 -6.74 -12.46 6.98
C SER A 167 -5.56 -11.59 7.44
N GLU A 168 -5.62 -10.28 7.19
CA GLU A 168 -4.53 -9.37 7.54
C GLU A 168 -4.49 -9.12 9.06
N PHE A 169 -5.64 -8.97 9.74
CA PHE A 169 -5.64 -8.83 11.19
C PHE A 169 -5.26 -10.11 11.92
N ASP A 170 -5.67 -11.29 11.44
CA ASP A 170 -5.24 -12.56 12.03
C ASP A 170 -3.71 -12.68 11.96
N LEU A 171 -3.09 -12.23 10.86
CA LEU A 171 -1.65 -12.23 10.67
C LEU A 171 -0.94 -11.22 11.58
N VAL A 172 -1.32 -9.93 11.50
CA VAL A 172 -0.59 -8.86 12.23
C VAL A 172 -0.84 -8.90 13.74
N LEU A 173 -1.95 -9.47 14.20
CA LEU A 173 -2.30 -9.54 15.61
C LEU A 173 -2.04 -10.91 16.24
N ALA A 174 -1.48 -11.88 15.51
CA ALA A 174 -1.23 -13.24 15.98
C ALA A 174 -0.60 -13.30 17.39
N ASN A 175 0.35 -12.40 17.67
CA ASN A 175 1.07 -12.35 18.94
C ASN A 175 0.51 -11.35 19.96
N ASN A 176 -0.39 -10.46 19.56
CA ASN A 176 -0.82 -9.31 20.37
C ASN A 176 -2.31 -9.33 20.73
N LEU A 177 -3.15 -10.03 19.97
CA LEU A 177 -4.60 -9.98 20.09
C LEU A 177 -5.08 -10.22 21.52
N LEU A 178 -4.58 -11.27 22.18
CA LEU A 178 -4.98 -11.64 23.54
C LEU A 178 -4.63 -10.56 24.57
N THR A 179 -3.55 -9.80 24.35
CA THR A 179 -3.07 -8.77 25.28
C THR A 179 -3.76 -7.42 25.13
N ILE A 180 -4.57 -7.23 24.08
CA ILE A 180 -5.29 -5.97 23.86
C ILE A 180 -6.55 -5.96 24.72
N ASP A 181 -6.70 -4.93 25.55
CA ASP A 181 -7.83 -4.74 26.45
C ASP A 181 -8.99 -4.00 25.78
N GLN A 182 -8.65 -3.02 24.92
CA GLN A 182 -9.61 -2.11 24.30
C GLN A 182 -9.29 -1.91 22.82
N ILE A 183 -10.33 -1.96 22.00
CA ILE A 183 -10.27 -1.60 20.58
C ILE A 183 -10.79 -0.17 20.42
N VAL A 184 -10.00 0.68 19.80
CA VAL A 184 -10.32 2.08 19.50
C VAL A 184 -10.37 2.21 17.98
N ILE A 185 -11.54 2.49 17.42
CA ILE A 185 -11.75 2.55 15.98
C ILE A 185 -12.19 3.96 15.61
N GLU A 186 -11.63 4.52 14.55
CA GLU A 186 -12.09 5.81 14.03
C GLU A 186 -13.56 5.74 13.63
N ASN A 187 -14.34 6.72 14.06
CA ASN A 187 -15.74 6.86 13.68
C ASN A 187 -15.87 7.59 12.34
N GLN A 188 -16.26 6.84 11.31
CA GLN A 188 -16.56 7.37 9.98
C GLN A 188 -18.00 7.91 9.94
N ILE A 189 -18.22 9.05 9.29
CA ILE A 189 -19.53 9.76 9.25
C ILE A 189 -20.21 9.55 7.87
N SER A 190 -21.47 9.12 7.87
CA SER A 190 -22.35 9.01 6.68
C SER A 190 -23.02 10.36 6.38
N PRO A 191 -23.27 10.80 5.12
CA PRO A 191 -23.24 10.07 3.82
C PRO A 191 -21.90 10.08 3.06
N ILE A 192 -20.89 10.78 3.58
CA ILE A 192 -19.68 11.12 2.83
C ILE A 192 -18.77 9.90 2.60
N ALA A 193 -18.81 8.92 3.51
CA ALA A 193 -17.87 7.79 3.50
C ALA A 193 -18.54 6.42 3.76
N ASN A 194 -19.65 6.12 3.09
CA ASN A 194 -20.42 4.88 3.32
C ASN A 194 -19.57 3.60 3.27
N ARG A 195 -18.62 3.50 2.33
CA ARG A 195 -17.69 2.36 2.26
C ARG A 195 -16.79 2.27 3.50
N MET A 196 -16.19 3.38 3.94
CA MET A 196 -15.37 3.41 5.16
C MET A 196 -16.21 3.12 6.40
N LYS A 197 -17.47 3.56 6.44
CA LYS A 197 -18.43 3.22 7.51
C LYS A 197 -18.70 1.72 7.56
N THR A 198 -18.88 1.07 6.42
CA THR A 198 -19.02 -0.38 6.36
C THR A 198 -17.75 -1.08 6.85
N LEU A 199 -16.57 -0.60 6.45
CA LEU A 199 -15.30 -1.16 6.93
C LEU A 199 -15.14 -0.98 8.45
N GLN A 200 -15.50 0.18 9.01
CA GLN A 200 -15.56 0.40 10.47
C GLN A 200 -16.40 -0.70 11.15
N GLY A 201 -17.58 -1.01 10.61
CA GLY A 201 -18.44 -2.08 11.11
C GLY A 201 -17.81 -3.47 10.98
N MET A 202 -17.18 -3.77 9.84
CA MET A 202 -16.48 -5.04 9.61
C MET A 202 -15.30 -5.25 10.56
N ILE A 203 -14.52 -4.20 10.83
CA ILE A 203 -13.43 -4.22 11.80
C ILE A 203 -13.97 -4.50 13.20
N ALA A 204 -15.04 -3.81 13.60
CA ALA A 204 -15.69 -4.07 14.90
C ALA A 204 -16.18 -5.52 15.00
N GLN A 205 -16.85 -6.03 13.95
CA GLN A 205 -17.33 -7.40 13.89
C GLN A 205 -16.19 -8.42 13.99
N TYR A 206 -15.06 -8.18 13.34
CA TYR A 206 -13.86 -9.03 13.45
C TYR A 206 -13.42 -9.18 14.91
N PHE A 207 -13.28 -8.07 15.65
CA PHE A 207 -12.87 -8.13 17.06
C PHE A 207 -13.91 -8.82 17.96
N ILE A 208 -15.20 -8.59 17.72
CA ILE A 208 -16.29 -9.30 18.43
C ILE A 208 -16.14 -10.82 18.24
N MET A 209 -15.94 -11.28 17.00
CA MET A 209 -15.78 -12.71 16.68
C MET A 209 -14.49 -13.33 17.25
N ARG A 210 -13.50 -12.51 17.64
CA ARG A 210 -12.26 -12.94 18.29
C ARG A 210 -12.31 -12.76 19.82
N GLY A 211 -13.49 -12.55 20.40
CA GLY A 211 -13.66 -12.42 21.84
C GLY A 211 -13.14 -11.09 22.42
N LYS A 212 -13.07 -10.03 21.60
CA LYS A 212 -12.64 -8.69 22.01
C LYS A 212 -13.76 -7.65 21.80
N PRO A 213 -14.87 -7.73 22.56
CA PRO A 213 -16.05 -6.88 22.34
C PRO A 213 -15.89 -5.44 22.86
N THR A 214 -14.87 -5.16 23.66
CA THR A 214 -14.64 -3.83 24.24
C THR A 214 -14.13 -2.85 23.18
N ILE A 215 -15.07 -2.21 22.48
CA ILE A 215 -14.82 -1.37 21.31
C ILE A 215 -15.32 0.06 21.58
N SER A 216 -14.55 1.07 21.17
CA SER A 216 -14.94 2.49 21.23
C SER A 216 -14.73 3.15 19.87
N PHE A 217 -15.77 3.82 19.39
CA PHE A 217 -15.71 4.62 18.17
C PHE A 217 -15.34 6.06 18.48
N ILE A 218 -14.20 6.55 17.98
CA ILE A 218 -13.67 7.87 18.32
C ILE A 218 -13.82 8.83 17.16
N SER A 219 -14.34 10.03 17.44
CA SER A 219 -14.41 11.09 16.44
C SER A 219 -13.01 11.52 15.99
N SER A 220 -12.80 11.60 14.69
CA SER A 220 -11.56 12.11 14.09
C SER A 220 -11.21 13.54 14.55
N ALA A 221 -12.20 14.32 15.00
CA ALA A 221 -11.99 15.67 15.53
C ALA A 221 -11.21 15.71 16.85
N ASN A 222 -11.06 14.59 17.56
CA ASN A 222 -10.41 14.54 18.86
C ASN A 222 -8.88 14.43 18.80
N LYS A 223 -8.34 13.91 17.68
CA LYS A 223 -6.92 13.53 17.52
C LYS A 223 -5.93 14.64 17.91
N LEU A 224 -6.24 15.90 17.62
CA LEU A 224 -5.33 17.03 17.87
C LEU A 224 -5.62 17.80 19.17
N LYS A 225 -6.76 17.54 19.84
CA LYS A 225 -7.23 18.37 20.97
C LYS A 225 -6.30 18.37 22.18
N LEU A 226 -5.50 17.32 22.36
CA LEU A 226 -4.56 17.21 23.48
C LEU A 226 -3.23 17.90 23.22
N PHE A 227 -2.90 18.17 21.96
CA PHE A 227 -1.55 18.50 21.54
C PHE A 227 -1.46 19.84 20.80
N SER A 228 -2.59 20.44 20.45
CA SER A 228 -2.64 21.73 19.77
C SER A 228 -3.78 22.59 20.31
N GLU A 229 -3.45 23.82 20.70
CA GLU A 229 -4.42 24.86 21.05
C GLU A 229 -5.01 25.54 19.80
N ASN A 230 -4.32 25.41 18.66
CA ASN A 230 -4.69 26.08 17.41
C ASN A 230 -5.71 25.25 16.62
N LYS A 231 -6.85 25.88 16.30
CA LYS A 231 -7.84 25.32 15.37
C LYS A 231 -7.33 25.45 13.93
N SER A 232 -6.47 24.54 13.49
CA SER A 232 -6.15 24.39 12.06
C SER A 232 -7.44 24.17 11.26
N THR A 233 -7.67 24.95 10.20
CA THR A 233 -8.98 25.03 9.54
C THR A 233 -9.14 24.01 8.41
N SER A 234 -8.06 23.63 7.71
CA SER A 234 -8.14 22.67 6.61
C SER A 234 -7.76 21.22 7.00
N TYR A 235 -8.23 20.25 6.20
CA TYR A 235 -7.89 18.83 6.38
C TYR A 235 -6.39 18.53 6.13
N SER A 236 -5.81 19.17 5.11
CA SER A 236 -4.39 18.99 4.77
C SER A 236 -3.46 19.52 5.86
N GLU A 237 -3.79 20.67 6.45
CA GLU A 237 -3.05 21.23 7.57
C GLU A 237 -3.13 20.33 8.81
N ARG A 238 -4.32 19.79 9.12
CA ARG A 238 -4.49 18.84 10.24
C ARG A 238 -3.58 17.63 10.12
N LYS A 239 -3.46 17.05 8.91
CA LYS A 239 -2.57 15.90 8.68
C LYS A 239 -1.09 16.27 8.87
N LYS A 240 -0.67 17.42 8.35
CA LYS A 240 0.71 17.90 8.54
C LYS A 240 1.03 18.17 10.01
N GLU A 241 0.08 18.79 10.72
CA GLU A 241 0.21 19.09 12.14
C GLU A 241 0.28 17.81 12.97
N GLY A 242 -0.55 16.81 12.68
CA GLY A 242 -0.48 15.50 13.33
C GLY A 242 0.90 14.84 13.18
N VAL A 243 1.45 14.85 11.97
CA VAL A 243 2.81 14.33 11.72
C VAL A 243 3.87 15.10 12.51
N LYS A 244 3.75 16.42 12.59
CA LYS A 244 4.66 17.29 13.35
C LYS A 244 4.60 16.97 14.84
N ILE A 245 3.39 16.90 15.41
CA ILE A 245 3.18 16.56 16.83
C ILE A 245 3.82 15.22 17.18
N VAL A 246 3.55 14.18 16.37
CA VAL A 246 4.09 12.84 16.64
C VAL A 246 5.62 12.82 16.58
N LYS A 247 6.21 13.58 15.63
CA LYS A 247 7.66 13.75 15.58
C LYS A 247 8.19 14.41 16.87
N GLU A 248 7.55 15.47 17.34
CA GLU A 248 7.95 16.11 18.60
C GLU A 248 7.81 15.18 19.82
N LEU A 249 6.78 14.34 19.86
CA LEU A 249 6.58 13.37 20.94
C LEU A 249 7.64 12.27 20.96
N LEU A 250 8.15 11.87 19.78
CA LEU A 250 9.30 10.98 19.65
C LEU A 250 10.58 11.69 20.13
N ASP A 251 10.84 12.91 19.63
CA ASP A 251 12.05 13.67 19.94
C ASP A 251 12.14 14.01 21.45
N LYS A 252 11.00 14.26 22.11
CA LYS A 252 10.90 14.55 23.56
C LYS A 252 10.90 13.29 24.45
N GLY A 253 10.92 12.09 23.88
CA GLY A 253 10.85 10.83 24.64
C GLY A 253 9.48 10.60 25.32
N THR A 254 8.42 11.29 24.89
CA THR A 254 7.06 11.01 25.36
C THR A 254 6.56 9.68 24.79
N ILE A 255 6.95 9.37 23.55
CA ILE A 255 6.88 8.00 23.03
C ILE A 255 8.18 7.30 23.43
N ILE A 256 8.07 6.28 24.28
CA ILE A 256 9.21 5.47 24.71
C ILE A 256 9.61 4.59 23.53
N ASP A 257 10.79 4.87 22.98
CA ASP A 257 11.32 4.19 21.82
C ASP A 257 12.84 4.04 21.94
N ASN A 258 13.34 2.86 21.54
CA ASN A 258 14.78 2.60 21.44
C ASN A 258 15.33 2.94 20.04
N GLY A 259 14.67 3.88 19.33
CA GLY A 259 14.99 4.31 17.96
C GLY A 259 14.23 3.56 16.85
N ILE A 260 13.50 2.50 17.16
CA ILE A 260 12.78 1.67 16.18
C ILE A 260 11.59 2.42 15.61
N TRP A 261 10.75 3.00 16.47
CA TRP A 261 9.54 3.73 16.06
C TRP A 261 9.88 5.08 15.43
N SER A 262 10.95 5.73 15.90
CA SER A 262 11.50 6.93 15.30
C SER A 262 11.96 6.66 13.87
N HIS A 263 12.73 5.59 13.65
CA HIS A 263 13.15 5.19 12.30
C HIS A 263 11.96 4.80 11.43
N THR A 264 11.07 3.93 11.95
CA THR A 264 9.87 3.46 11.25
C THR A 264 9.02 4.64 10.80
N PHE A 265 8.65 5.54 11.71
CA PHE A 265 7.80 6.69 11.40
C PHE A 265 8.45 7.64 10.39
N LEU A 266 9.74 7.99 10.57
CA LEU A 266 10.42 8.94 9.68
C LEU A 266 10.67 8.39 8.28
N THR A 267 10.81 7.08 8.12
CA THR A 267 11.00 6.43 6.81
C THR A 267 9.68 6.01 6.15
N HIS A 268 8.58 5.90 6.90
CA HIS A 268 7.31 5.46 6.36
C HIS A 268 6.74 6.42 5.30
N LYS A 269 6.11 5.87 4.26
CA LYS A 269 5.43 6.65 3.21
C LYS A 269 4.09 7.22 3.64
N LYS A 270 3.45 6.60 4.65
CA LYS A 270 2.14 6.99 5.19
C LYS A 270 2.26 7.50 6.62
N LYS A 271 3.04 8.56 6.80
CA LYS A 271 3.26 9.18 8.13
C LYS A 271 1.98 9.77 8.68
N ASP A 272 1.14 10.33 7.81
CA ASP A 272 -0.15 10.92 8.17
C ASP A 272 -1.09 9.86 8.75
N ASP A 273 -1.25 8.73 8.06
CA ASP A 273 -2.11 7.63 8.52
C ASP A 273 -1.57 7.03 9.86
N LEU A 274 -0.24 6.85 9.98
CA LEU A 274 0.40 6.39 11.23
C LEU A 274 0.17 7.38 12.38
N ALA A 275 0.34 8.68 12.14
CA ALA A 275 0.14 9.71 13.15
C ALA A 275 -1.30 9.74 13.63
N ASP A 276 -2.27 9.64 12.71
CA ASP A 276 -3.69 9.60 13.03
C ASP A 276 -4.05 8.40 13.93
N ALA A 277 -3.50 7.21 13.65
CA ALA A 277 -3.71 6.03 14.48
C ALA A 277 -3.13 6.20 15.89
N PHE A 278 -1.91 6.73 16.02
CA PHE A 278 -1.28 6.98 17.33
C PHE A 278 -2.05 8.05 18.12
N LEU A 279 -2.29 9.23 17.53
CA LEU A 279 -2.90 10.37 18.22
C LEU A 279 -4.31 10.07 18.71
N GLN A 280 -5.09 9.30 17.95
CA GLN A 280 -6.40 8.81 18.38
C GLN A 280 -6.29 7.93 19.64
N GLY A 281 -5.31 7.03 19.67
CA GLY A 281 -5.08 6.13 20.81
C GLY A 281 -4.58 6.87 22.05
N ALA A 282 -3.63 7.78 21.87
CA ALA A 282 -3.13 8.66 22.92
C ALA A 282 -4.27 9.50 23.50
N TRP A 283 -5.16 10.02 22.64
CA TRP A 283 -6.34 10.75 23.08
C TRP A 283 -7.29 9.91 23.92
N PHE A 284 -7.61 8.71 23.46
CA PHE A 284 -8.46 7.80 24.21
C PHE A 284 -7.87 7.50 25.59
N LEU A 285 -6.58 7.14 25.66
CA LEU A 285 -5.89 6.84 26.91
C LEU A 285 -5.92 8.02 27.89
N SER A 286 -5.67 9.24 27.40
CA SER A 286 -5.71 10.44 28.25
C SER A 286 -7.12 10.79 28.72
N SER A 287 -8.17 10.46 27.96
CA SER A 287 -9.58 10.72 28.34
C SER A 287 -10.15 9.73 29.36
N LYS A 288 -9.41 8.64 29.63
CA LYS A 288 -9.81 7.56 30.55
C LYS A 288 -9.02 7.58 31.86
N LYS A 289 -8.04 8.48 32.00
CA LYS A 289 -7.43 8.84 33.28
C LYS A 289 -8.40 9.72 34.05
#